data_AF-A0A8J6TLZ7-F1
#
_entry.id   AF-A0A8J6TLZ7-F1
#
_cell.length_a   1.000
_cell.length_b   1.000
_cell.length_c   1.000
_cell.angle_alpha   90.00
_cell.angle_beta   90.00
_cell.angle_gamma   90.00
#
_symmetry.space_group_name_H-M   'P 1'
#
loop_
_entity.id
_entity.type
_entity.pdbx_description
1 polymer ?
#
loop_
_entity_poly.entity_id
_entity_poly.type
_entity_poly.pdbx_seq_one_letter_code
_entity_poly.pdbx_strand_id
1 'polypeptide(L)'
;MPNIKISGLKNRLYITLRDWEQADMCAYVQKIESACKALASGFTCLLIMQKNGLIRQKDKDLLFNTTDLISAYGAGKVAHVVKTKENSKRYWLNPLYIKTFIPIEHALSTKEAEEILDGKTPQIKSLKTIVPE
;
A
#
# COMPACT_ATOMS: atom_id res chain seq x y z
N MET A 1 -0.49 4.13 -16.14
CA MET A 1 -1.83 3.95 -15.56
C MET A 1 -1.75 2.90 -14.45
N PRO A 2 -2.33 3.14 -13.26
CA PRO A 2 -2.30 2.21 -12.14
C PRO A 2 -3.03 0.90 -12.45
N ASN A 3 -2.50 -0.22 -11.95
CA ASN A 3 -3.12 -1.54 -12.08
C ASN A 3 -3.98 -1.82 -10.86
N ILE A 4 -5.27 -2.04 -11.08
CA ILE A 4 -6.25 -2.30 -10.02
C ILE A 4 -6.88 -3.67 -10.30
N LYS A 5 -6.87 -4.54 -9.30
CA LYS A 5 -7.49 -5.87 -9.35
C LYS A 5 -8.22 -6.14 -8.05
N ILE A 6 -9.25 -6.98 -8.10
CA ILE A 6 -9.97 -7.45 -6.93
C ILE A 6 -9.86 -8.97 -6.83
N SER A 7 -9.93 -9.49 -5.61
CA SER A 7 -10.15 -10.90 -5.32
C SER A 7 -11.37 -11.03 -4.43
N GLY A 8 -12.47 -11.55 -4.98
CA GLY A 8 -13.69 -11.83 -4.22
C GLY A 8 -13.45 -12.89 -3.14
N LEU A 9 -12.63 -13.91 -3.43
CA LEU A 9 -12.29 -14.98 -2.49
C LEU A 9 -11.59 -14.46 -1.22
N LYS A 10 -10.64 -13.53 -1.38
CA LYS A 10 -9.90 -12.94 -0.26
C LYS A 10 -10.55 -11.68 0.31
N ASN A 11 -11.65 -11.22 -0.29
CA ASN A 11 -12.20 -9.88 -0.10
C ASN A 11 -11.09 -8.81 -0.09
N ARG A 12 -10.30 -8.76 -1.17
CA ARG A 12 -9.04 -7.99 -1.24
C ARG A 12 -8.95 -7.14 -2.49
N LEU A 13 -8.54 -5.90 -2.30
CA LEU A 13 -8.17 -4.94 -3.34
C LEU A 13 -6.65 -4.95 -3.56
N TYR A 14 -6.24 -4.93 -4.81
CA TYR A 14 -4.84 -4.86 -5.20
C TYR A 14 -4.62 -3.62 -6.06
N ILE A 15 -3.75 -2.72 -5.60
CA ILE A 15 -3.41 -1.49 -6.32
C ILE A 15 -1.91 -1.48 -6.56
N THR A 16 -1.49 -1.31 -7.81
CA THR A 16 -0.09 -1.03 -8.16
C THR A 16 0.02 0.35 -8.77
N LEU A 17 0.62 1.27 -8.03
CA LEU A 17 1.01 2.59 -8.46
C LEU A 17 2.38 2.47 -9.14
N ARG A 18 2.44 2.75 -10.45
CA ARG A 18 3.69 2.81 -11.22
C ARG A 18 4.08 4.26 -11.46
N ASP A 19 5.22 4.49 -12.11
CA ASP A 19 5.55 5.78 -12.71
C ASP A 19 4.35 6.32 -13.49
N TRP A 20 3.67 7.30 -12.89
CA TRP A 20 2.47 7.92 -13.41
C TRP A 20 2.75 9.40 -13.62
N GLU A 21 2.80 9.76 -14.90
CA GLU A 21 2.50 11.11 -15.37
C GLU A 21 0.97 11.25 -15.27
N GLN A 22 0.45 12.29 -14.61
CA GLN A 22 -0.94 12.55 -14.16
C GLN A 22 -2.08 12.42 -15.22
N ALA A 23 -2.05 11.41 -16.08
CA ALA A 23 -3.08 11.16 -17.07
C ALA A 23 -4.35 10.66 -16.38
N ASP A 24 -5.34 11.55 -16.36
CA ASP A 24 -6.73 11.43 -15.90
C ASP A 24 -6.93 10.86 -14.49
N MET A 25 -6.87 11.75 -13.50
CA MET A 25 -7.23 11.47 -12.11
C MET A 25 -8.69 11.01 -11.96
N CYS A 26 -9.62 11.51 -12.79
CA CYS A 26 -11.03 11.14 -12.70
C CYS A 26 -11.24 9.67 -13.07
N ALA A 27 -10.65 9.24 -14.19
CA ALA A 27 -10.69 7.82 -14.59
C ALA A 27 -10.03 6.91 -13.55
N TYR A 28 -8.95 7.38 -12.91
CA TYR A 28 -8.31 6.65 -11.82
C TYR A 28 -9.22 6.47 -10.60
N VAL A 29 -9.81 7.56 -10.11
CA VAL A 29 -10.72 7.55 -8.96
C VAL A 29 -11.91 6.63 -9.25
N GLN A 30 -12.59 6.82 -10.39
CA GLN A 30 -13.74 5.98 -10.77
C GLN A 30 -13.42 4.48 -10.78
N LYS A 31 -12.20 4.12 -11.21
CA LYS A 31 -11.76 2.72 -11.23
C LYS A 31 -11.54 2.16 -9.83
N ILE A 32 -11.01 2.95 -8.90
CA ILE A 32 -10.91 2.54 -7.49
C ILE A 32 -12.30 2.40 -6.87
N GLU A 33 -13.16 3.41 -7.04
CA GLU A 33 -14.51 3.38 -6.46
C GLU A 33 -15.30 2.16 -6.92
N SER A 34 -15.24 1.86 -8.23
CA SER A 34 -15.91 0.69 -8.80
C SER A 34 -15.36 -0.61 -8.22
N ALA A 35 -14.05 -0.71 -8.02
CA ALA A 35 -13.41 -1.88 -7.43
C ALA A 35 -13.78 -2.04 -5.95
N CYS A 36 -13.84 -0.96 -5.18
CA CYS A 36 -14.25 -0.98 -3.78
C CYS A 36 -15.72 -1.38 -3.62
N LYS A 37 -16.62 -0.85 -4.46
CA LYS A 37 -18.06 -1.19 -4.44
C LYS A 37 -18.32 -2.67 -4.79
N ALA A 38 -17.39 -3.34 -5.44
CA ALA A 38 -17.48 -4.77 -5.76
C ALA A 38 -17.01 -5.69 -4.61
N LEU A 39 -16.49 -5.13 -3.51
CA LEU A 39 -15.99 -5.86 -2.35
C LEU A 39 -16.92 -5.66 -1.15
N ALA A 40 -16.92 -6.62 -0.22
CA ALA A 40 -17.65 -6.48 1.04
C ALA A 40 -16.91 -5.52 1.98
N SER A 41 -17.65 -4.79 2.81
CA SER A 41 -17.09 -3.89 3.83
C SER A 41 -16.08 -4.63 4.73
N GLY A 42 -15.04 -3.93 5.16
CA GLY A 42 -13.90 -4.52 5.87
C GLY A 42 -12.88 -5.20 4.96
N PHE A 43 -12.94 -4.98 3.65
CA PHE A 43 -11.97 -5.55 2.71
C PHE A 43 -10.53 -5.12 3.02
N THR A 44 -9.58 -5.98 2.66
CA THR A 44 -8.16 -5.66 2.81
C THR A 44 -7.59 -5.06 1.53
N CYS A 45 -6.55 -4.24 1.63
CA CYS A 45 -5.88 -3.69 0.45
C CYS A 45 -4.38 -3.94 0.46
N LEU A 46 -3.85 -4.45 -0.64
CA LEU A 46 -2.41 -4.50 -0.91
C LEU A 46 -2.07 -3.40 -1.90
N LEU A 47 -1.33 -2.40 -1.43
CA LEU A 47 -0.93 -1.25 -2.23
C LEU A 47 0.58 -1.30 -2.49
N ILE A 48 0.94 -1.43 -3.77
CA ILE A 48 2.32 -1.48 -4.24
C ILE A 48 2.67 -0.15 -4.90
N MET A 49 3.70 0.53 -4.39
CA MET A 49 4.35 1.62 -5.10
C MET A 49 5.59 1.08 -5.82
N GLN A 50 5.57 1.11 -7.15
CA GLN A 50 6.68 0.69 -8.00
C GLN A 50 7.26 1.91 -8.71
N LYS A 51 8.49 2.27 -8.37
CA LYS A 51 9.18 3.46 -8.87
C LYS A 51 10.56 3.11 -9.41
N ASN A 52 10.89 3.58 -10.61
CA ASN A 52 12.22 3.33 -11.20
C ASN A 52 13.31 4.31 -10.72
N GLY A 53 12.93 5.38 -9.99
CA GLY A 53 13.86 6.36 -9.45
C GLY A 53 13.43 6.88 -8.07
N LEU A 54 13.90 8.07 -7.70
CA LEU A 54 13.57 8.71 -6.43
C LEU A 54 12.05 8.92 -6.31
N ILE A 55 11.54 8.61 -5.12
CA ILE A 55 10.16 8.92 -4.75
C ILE A 55 10.07 10.40 -4.42
N ARG A 56 9.15 11.09 -5.10
CA ARG A 56 8.90 12.52 -4.96
C ARG A 56 7.66 12.75 -4.09
N GLN A 57 7.43 14.00 -3.68
CA GLN A 57 6.25 14.35 -2.90
C GLN A 57 4.94 13.95 -3.59
N LYS A 58 4.84 14.17 -4.92
CA LYS A 58 3.67 13.74 -5.71
C LYS A 58 3.35 12.25 -5.60
N ASP A 59 4.38 11.40 -5.45
CA ASP A 59 4.18 9.95 -5.32
C ASP A 59 3.63 9.61 -3.92
N LYS A 60 4.07 10.35 -2.88
CA LYS A 60 3.55 10.24 -1.51
C LYS A 60 2.11 10.75 -1.41
N ASP A 61 1.81 11.89 -2.04
CA ASP A 61 0.46 12.46 -2.06
C ASP A 61 -0.52 11.52 -2.75
N LEU A 62 -0.11 10.91 -3.87
CA LEU A 62 -0.90 9.90 -4.54
C LEU A 62 -1.19 8.71 -3.63
N LEU A 63 -0.15 8.17 -2.97
CA LEU A 63 -0.32 7.07 -2.03
C LEU A 63 -1.32 7.43 -0.92
N PHE A 64 -1.14 8.60 -0.30
CA PHE A 64 -2.03 9.08 0.76
C PHE A 64 -3.48 9.19 0.28
N ASN A 65 -3.72 9.89 -0.82
CA ASN A 65 -5.06 10.08 -1.37
C ASN A 65 -5.71 8.75 -1.78
N THR A 66 -4.90 7.79 -2.26
CA THR A 66 -5.38 6.44 -2.56
C THR A 66 -5.86 5.74 -1.30
N THR A 67 -5.06 5.80 -0.23
CA THR A 67 -5.38 5.14 1.04
C THR A 67 -6.59 5.79 1.72
N ASP A 68 -6.69 7.11 1.67
CA ASP A 68 -7.86 7.84 2.17
C ASP A 68 -9.14 7.46 1.42
N LEU A 69 -9.08 7.41 0.08
CA LEU A 69 -10.20 7.00 -0.76
C LEU A 69 -10.68 5.59 -0.42
N ILE A 70 -9.79 4.59 -0.39
CA ILE A 70 -10.21 3.21 -0.08
C ILE A 70 -10.72 3.07 1.36
N SER A 71 -10.21 3.88 2.30
CA SER A 71 -10.70 3.96 3.67
C SER A 71 -12.14 4.46 3.71
N ALA A 72 -12.46 5.53 2.97
CA ALA A 72 -13.82 6.06 2.87
C ALA A 72 -14.82 5.05 2.29
N TYR A 73 -14.34 4.10 1.47
CA TYR A 73 -15.14 3.02 0.90
C TYR A 73 -15.18 1.74 1.75
N GLY A 74 -14.61 1.73 2.95
CA GLY A 74 -14.75 0.63 3.90
C GLY A 74 -13.61 -0.38 3.91
N ALA A 75 -12.40 -0.02 3.47
CA ALA A 75 -11.21 -0.83 3.71
C ALA A 75 -10.98 -1.01 5.22
N GLY A 76 -10.62 -2.22 5.67
CA GLY A 76 -10.36 -2.51 7.08
C GLY A 76 -8.87 -2.56 7.45
N LYS A 77 -8.00 -2.85 6.49
CA LYS A 77 -6.54 -2.93 6.68
C LYS A 77 -5.81 -2.74 5.35
N VAL A 78 -4.66 -2.08 5.40
CA VAL A 78 -3.80 -1.88 4.21
C VAL A 78 -2.38 -2.37 4.47
N ALA A 79 -1.80 -3.08 3.51
CA ALA A 79 -0.38 -3.41 3.48
C ALA A 79 0.31 -2.68 2.32
N HIS A 80 1.35 -1.93 2.63
CA HIS A 80 2.15 -1.15 1.69
C HIS A 80 3.44 -1.88 1.30
N VAL A 81 3.71 -1.95 0.01
CA VAL A 81 4.98 -2.46 -0.53
C VAL A 81 5.63 -1.40 -1.40
N VAL A 82 6.84 -1.00 -1.08
CA VAL A 82 7.62 -0.06 -1.90
C VAL A 82 8.69 -0.83 -2.68
N LYS A 83 8.62 -0.76 -4.01
CA LYS A 83 9.58 -1.36 -4.94
C LYS A 83 10.32 -0.25 -5.69
N THR A 84 11.53 0.05 -5.24
CA THR A 84 12.44 1.04 -5.85
C THR A 84 13.72 0.37 -6.33
N LYS A 85 14.34 0.89 -7.40
CA LYS A 85 15.69 0.47 -7.83
C LYS A 85 16.81 1.04 -6.94
N GLU A 86 16.60 2.22 -6.36
CA GLU A 86 17.52 2.80 -5.38
C GLU A 86 17.32 2.18 -3.98
N ASN A 87 18.38 2.16 -3.16
CA ASN A 87 18.41 1.77 -1.74
C ASN A 87 17.58 2.71 -0.83
N SER A 88 16.58 3.40 -1.38
CA SER A 88 15.67 4.32 -0.72
C SER A 88 14.64 3.64 0.20
N LYS A 89 14.73 2.30 0.37
CA LYS A 89 13.97 1.54 1.37
C LYS A 89 14.04 2.14 2.78
N ARG A 90 15.16 2.79 3.12
CA ARG A 90 15.36 3.42 4.44
C ARG A 90 14.59 4.75 4.64
N TYR A 91 14.26 5.47 3.57
CA TYR A 91 13.64 6.81 3.69
C TYR A 91 12.10 6.76 3.79
N TRP A 92 11.52 5.59 3.57
CA TRP A 92 10.09 5.32 3.79
C TRP A 92 9.77 4.80 5.20
N LEU A 93 10.80 4.47 5.98
CA LEU A 93 10.67 3.99 7.35
C LEU A 93 10.35 5.11 8.36
N ASN A 94 10.35 6.37 7.94
CA ASN A 94 9.55 7.33 8.69
C ASN A 94 8.11 6.93 8.42
N PRO A 95 7.37 6.43 9.43
CA PRO A 95 5.95 6.19 9.27
C PRO A 95 5.43 7.50 8.73
N LEU A 96 4.95 7.43 7.49
CA LEU A 96 4.08 8.44 6.96
C LEU A 96 3.00 8.48 8.03
N TYR A 97 3.02 9.52 8.89
CA TYR A 97 2.04 9.78 9.94
C TYR A 97 0.74 10.20 9.24
N ILE A 98 0.31 9.33 8.35
CA ILE A 98 -0.96 9.27 7.71
C ILE A 98 -1.84 8.83 8.87
N LYS A 99 -2.49 9.81 9.50
CA LYS A 99 -3.64 9.54 10.37
C LYS A 99 -4.78 9.06 9.48
N THR A 100 -4.65 7.85 8.93
CA THR A 100 -5.79 7.15 8.34
C THR A 100 -6.60 6.53 9.44
N PHE A 101 -7.90 6.43 9.21
CA PHE A 101 -8.83 5.75 10.11
C PHE A 101 -8.60 4.22 10.15
N ILE A 102 -7.70 3.71 9.30
CA ILE A 102 -7.45 2.28 9.10
C ILE A 102 -5.98 1.93 9.33
N PRO A 103 -5.68 0.74 9.89
CA PRO A 103 -4.32 0.28 10.12
C PRO A 103 -3.57 0.10 8.80
N ILE A 104 -2.38 0.70 8.72
CA ILE A 104 -1.43 0.57 7.63
C ILE A 104 -0.20 -0.17 8.13
N GLU A 105 0.18 -1.24 7.43
CA GLU A 105 1.42 -1.97 7.70
C GLU A 105 2.36 -1.94 6.49
N HIS A 106 3.66 -1.87 6.76
CA HIS A 106 4.68 -1.85 5.72
C HIS A 106 5.29 -3.24 5.56
N ALA A 107 5.43 -3.68 4.31
CA ALA A 107 6.01 -4.96 3.96
C ALA A 107 7.18 -4.79 2.98
N LEU A 108 8.20 -5.63 3.11
CA LEU A 108 9.38 -5.64 2.25
C LEU A 108 9.12 -6.37 0.93
N SER A 109 8.08 -7.19 0.88
CA SER A 109 7.70 -7.97 -0.29
C SER A 109 6.18 -8.11 -0.43
N THR A 110 5.72 -8.46 -1.63
CA THR A 110 4.31 -8.76 -1.87
C THR A 110 3.85 -10.00 -1.12
N LYS A 111 4.74 -10.98 -0.90
CA LYS A 111 4.42 -12.19 -0.13
C LYS A 111 4.18 -11.86 1.34
N GLU A 112 5.08 -11.08 1.94
CA GLU A 112 4.94 -10.61 3.32
C GLU A 112 3.68 -9.75 3.49
N ALA A 113 3.38 -8.88 2.52
CA ALA A 113 2.15 -8.09 2.53
C ALA A 113 0.89 -8.98 2.52
N GLU A 114 0.87 -10.03 1.70
CA GLU A 114 -0.22 -11.02 1.68
C GLU A 114 -0.35 -11.71 3.05
N GLU A 115 0.77 -12.12 3.66
CA GLU A 115 0.78 -12.75 4.98
C GLU A 115 0.23 -11.81 6.07
N ILE A 116 0.65 -10.54 6.09
CA ILE A 116 0.15 -9.50 7.01
C ILE A 116 -1.36 -9.30 6.88
N LEU A 117 -1.85 -9.28 5.63
CA LEU A 117 -3.28 -9.10 5.35
C LEU A 117 -4.10 -10.37 5.62
N ASP A 118 -3.48 -11.55 5.51
CA ASP A 118 -4.06 -12.84 5.90
C ASP A 118 -4.04 -13.06 7.43
N GLY A 119 -3.56 -12.08 8.21
CA GLY A 119 -3.49 -12.14 9.67
C GLY A 119 -2.34 -12.99 10.22
N LYS A 120 -1.36 -13.34 9.37
CA LYS A 120 -0.15 -14.04 9.80
C LYS A 120 0.85 -13.00 10.30
N THR A 121 1.21 -13.09 11.57
CA THR A 121 2.22 -12.21 12.17
C THR A 121 3.55 -12.39 11.44
N PRO A 122 4.20 -11.32 10.96
CA PRO A 122 5.57 -11.43 10.47
C PRO A 122 6.43 -12.03 11.58
N GLN A 123 7.21 -13.06 11.28
CA GLN A 123 8.26 -13.49 12.20
C GLN A 123 9.22 -12.31 12.31
N ILE A 124 9.08 -11.52 13.37
CA ILE A 124 10.03 -10.49 13.74
C ILE A 124 11.36 -11.22 13.90
N LYS A 125 12.24 -11.14 12.90
CA LYS A 125 13.64 -11.45 13.07
C LYS A 125 14.14 -10.40 14.04
N SER A 126 14.09 -10.76 15.32
CA SER A 126 14.61 -9.97 16.43
C SER A 126 15.99 -9.47 16.02
N LEU A 127 16.09 -8.16 15.79
CA LEU A 127 17.37 -7.49 15.62
C LEU A 127 18.10 -7.71 16.92
N LYS A 128 19.02 -8.68 16.95
CA LYS A 128 19.99 -8.81 18.02
C LYS A 128 20.67 -7.45 18.15
N THR A 129 20.42 -6.79 19.26
CA THR A 129 21.13 -5.60 19.73
C THR A 129 22.61 -5.93 19.71
N ILE A 130 23.37 -5.34 18.79
CA ILE A 130 24.83 -5.30 18.89
C ILE A 130 25.09 -4.20 19.91
N VAL A 131 25.39 -4.60 21.14
CA VAL A 131 26.00 -3.72 22.13
C VAL A 131 27.49 -3.67 21.79
N PRO A 132 28.09 -2.50 21.54
CA PRO A 132 29.55 -2.40 21.48
C PRO A 132 30.10 -2.42 22.91
N GLU A 133 31.06 -3.32 23.17
CA GLU A 133 32.01 -3.21 24.28
C GLU A 133 33.06 -2.13 23.99
#